data_AF-A0A2V7VEX9-F1
#
_entry.id   AF-A0A2V7VEX9-F1
#
_cell.length_a   1.000
_cell.length_b   1.000
_cell.length_c   1.000
_cell.angle_alpha   90.00
_cell.angle_beta   90.00
_cell.angle_gamma   90.00
#
_symmetry.space_group_name_H-M   'P 1'
#
loop_
_entity.id
_entity.type
_entity.pdbx_description
1 polymer ?
#
loop_
_entity_poly.entity_id
_entity_poly.type
_entity_poly.pdbx_seq_one_letter_code
_entity_poly.pdbx_strand_id
1 'polypeptide(L)'
;SLRVDDDTRQRIARLARVRGSTQSAVIREAIAALAEKARFEDRPYEAWKDGIAMIKEAPAGLSVRTGRRFRRLLVSRRKGRR
;
A
#
# COMPACT_ATOMS: atom_id res chain seq x y z
N SER A 1 -4.12 -2.40 29.80
CA SER A 1 -2.69 -2.10 29.58
C SER A 1 -2.10 -3.19 28.69
N LEU A 2 -1.21 -2.85 27.76
CA LEU A 2 -0.58 -3.81 26.85
C LEU A 2 0.79 -4.22 27.40
N ARG A 3 1.10 -5.52 27.41
CA ARG A 3 2.44 -6.00 27.78
C ARG A 3 3.35 -5.86 26.56
N VAL A 4 4.52 -5.26 26.80
CA VAL A 4 5.63 -5.12 25.85
C VAL A 4 6.87 -5.69 26.52
N ASP A 5 7.73 -6.28 25.72
CA ASP A 5 9.05 -6.72 26.15
C ASP A 5 9.93 -5.53 26.58
N ASP A 6 10.98 -5.83 27.33
CA ASP A 6 11.79 -4.79 27.96
C ASP A 6 12.61 -3.97 26.94
N ASP A 7 13.04 -4.57 25.83
CA ASP A 7 13.73 -3.85 24.75
C ASP A 7 12.78 -2.83 24.10
N THR A 8 11.57 -3.26 23.75
CA THR A 8 10.55 -2.36 23.19
C THR A 8 10.21 -1.23 24.17
N ARG A 9 10.06 -1.54 25.47
CA ARG A 9 9.81 -0.52 26.50
C ARG A 9 10.96 0.49 26.59
N GLN A 10 12.21 0.03 26.53
CA GLN A 10 13.39 0.89 26.57
C GLN A 10 13.47 1.80 25.34
N ARG A 11 13.16 1.28 24.15
CA ARG A 11 13.10 2.06 22.90
C ARG A 11 12.04 3.16 22.97
N ILE A 12 10.84 2.83 23.44
CA ILE A 12 9.75 3.81 23.61
C ILE A 12 10.18 4.91 24.59
N ALA A 13 10.78 4.54 25.73
CA ALA A 13 11.28 5.49 26.71
C ALA A 13 12.33 6.44 26.13
N ARG A 14 13.28 5.90 25.34
CA ARG A 14 14.31 6.70 24.66
C ARG A 14 13.70 7.68 23.66
N LEU A 15 12.75 7.22 22.84
CA LEU A 15 12.07 8.07 21.87
C LEU A 15 11.28 9.20 22.53
N ALA A 16 10.56 8.88 23.61
CA ALA A 16 9.83 9.85 24.41
C ALA A 16 10.77 10.94 24.96
N ARG A 17 11.93 10.55 25.49
CA ARG A 17 12.94 11.48 26.00
C ARG A 17 13.51 12.39 24.91
N VAL A 18 13.90 11.82 23.76
CA VAL A 18 14.47 12.59 22.64
C VAL A 18 13.46 13.61 22.08
N ARG A 19 12.17 13.24 22.03
CA ARG A 19 11.11 14.10 21.52
C ARG A 19 10.48 15.04 22.55
N GLY A 20 10.89 14.97 23.82
CA GLY A 20 10.26 15.74 24.90
C GLY A 20 8.77 15.41 25.08
N SER A 21 8.36 14.17 24.83
CA SER A 21 6.96 13.74 24.84
C SER A 21 6.73 12.57 25.80
N THR A 22 5.47 12.17 26.00
CA THR A 22 5.12 11.00 26.82
C THR A 22 5.23 9.71 26.03
N GLN A 23 5.55 8.60 26.69
CA GLN A 23 5.59 7.27 26.06
C GLN A 23 4.26 6.93 25.37
N SER A 24 3.13 7.22 26.00
CA SER A 24 1.80 7.01 25.42
C SER A 24 1.55 7.86 24.17
N ALA A 25 2.08 9.08 24.11
CA ALA A 25 1.98 9.91 22.91
C ALA A 25 2.81 9.33 21.76
N VAL A 26 4.04 8.87 22.04
CA VAL A 26 4.89 8.17 21.06
C VAL A 26 4.20 6.92 20.51
N ILE A 27 3.58 6.12 21.37
CA ILE A 27 2.84 4.91 20.96
C ILE A 27 1.65 5.29 20.06
N ARG A 28 0.85 6.30 20.45
CA ARG A 28 -0.30 6.74 19.65
C ARG A 28 0.12 7.21 18.25
N GLU A 29 1.19 7.99 18.17
CA GLU A 29 1.72 8.48 16.90
C GLU A 29 2.23 7.33 16.03
N ALA A 30 2.96 6.36 16.61
CA ALA A 30 3.44 5.19 15.89
C ALA A 30 2.28 4.34 15.32
N ILE A 31 1.22 4.14 16.12
CA ILE A 31 0.01 3.43 15.67
C ILE A 31 -0.69 4.18 14.54
N ALA A 32 -0.84 5.51 14.67
CA ALA A 32 -1.45 6.31 13.62
C ALA A 32 -0.66 6.23 12.30
N ALA A 33 0.67 6.33 12.37
CA ALA A 33 1.53 6.20 11.19
C ALA A 33 1.44 4.81 10.54
N LEU A 34 1.30 3.75 11.33
CA LEU A 34 1.11 2.39 10.81
C LEU A 34 -0.28 2.22 10.18
N ALA A 35 -1.33 2.77 10.80
CA ALA A 35 -2.70 2.71 10.30
C ALA A 35 -2.85 3.43 8.95
N GLU A 36 -2.20 4.59 8.77
CA GLU A 36 -2.19 5.30 7.49
C GLU A 36 -1.50 4.50 6.38
N LYS A 37 -0.42 3.78 6.69
CA LYS A 37 0.23 2.87 5.72
C LYS A 37 -0.68 1.71 5.33
N ALA A 38 -1.35 1.09 6.30
CA ALA A 38 -2.28 -0.01 6.04
C ALA A 38 -3.47 0.44 5.16
N ARG A 39 -3.99 1.66 5.37
CA ARG A 39 -5.07 2.22 4.53
C ARG A 39 -4.68 2.30 3.04
N PHE A 40 -3.42 2.60 2.74
CA PHE A 40 -2.93 2.66 1.37
C PHE A 40 -2.82 1.27 0.72
N GLU A 41 -2.44 0.25 1.49
CA GLU A 41 -2.31 -1.13 0.99
C GLU A 41 -3.67 -1.81 0.79
N ASP A 42 -4.64 -1.54 1.68
CA ASP A 42 -5.95 -2.21 1.65
C ASP A 42 -6.95 -1.61 0.64
N ARG A 43 -6.68 -0.41 0.09
CA ARG A 43 -7.63 0.28 -0.81
C ARG A 43 -6.98 0.77 -2.10
N PRO A 44 -6.37 -0.13 -2.89
CA PRO A 44 -5.78 0.24 -4.19
C PRO A 44 -6.82 0.86 -5.13
N TYR A 45 -8.08 0.41 -5.09
CA TYR A 45 -9.15 1.04 -5.87
C TYR A 45 -9.41 2.49 -5.46
N GLU A 46 -9.51 2.78 -4.15
CA GLU A 46 -9.77 4.15 -3.66
C GLU A 46 -8.61 5.10 -3.94
N ALA A 47 -7.37 4.60 -3.90
CA ALA A 47 -6.18 5.39 -4.24
C ALA A 47 -6.14 5.79 -5.72
N TRP A 48 -6.73 4.98 -6.61
CA TRP A 48 -6.69 5.18 -8.06
C TRP A 48 -8.01 5.67 -8.66
N LYS A 49 -9.11 5.71 -7.91
CA LYS A 49 -10.45 6.01 -8.44
C LYS A 49 -10.52 7.33 -9.22
N ASP A 50 -9.85 8.38 -8.74
CA ASP A 50 -9.85 9.69 -9.38
C ASP A 50 -9.01 9.67 -10.68
N GLY A 51 -7.94 8.86 -10.71
CA GLY A 51 -7.14 8.62 -11.91
C GLY A 51 -7.85 7.72 -12.94
N ILE A 52 -8.63 6.74 -12.49
CA ILE A 52 -9.48 5.90 -13.36
C ILE A 52 -10.53 6.78 -14.06
N ALA A 53 -11.12 7.74 -13.34
CA ALA A 53 -12.09 8.69 -13.88
C ALA A 53 -11.48 9.78 -14.79
N MET A 54 -10.17 10.04 -14.70
CA MET A 54 -9.47 10.93 -15.64
C MET A 54 -9.33 10.34 -17.05
N ILE A 55 -9.52 9.02 -17.21
CA ILE A 55 -9.53 8.35 -18.52
C ILE A 55 -10.93 8.50 -19.15
N LYS A 56 -11.33 9.75 -19.42
CA LYS A 56 -12.64 10.06 -20.03
C LYS A 56 -12.73 9.65 -21.51
N GLU A 57 -11.59 9.48 -22.18
CA GLU A 57 -11.49 9.15 -23.61
C GLU A 57 -10.82 7.80 -23.86
N ALA A 58 -10.97 6.85 -22.93
CA ALA A 58 -10.67 5.46 -23.26
C ALA A 58 -11.60 5.01 -24.40
N PRO A 59 -11.08 4.53 -25.55
CA PRO A 59 -11.90 3.98 -26.61
C PRO A 59 -12.86 2.92 -26.04
N ALA A 60 -14.15 2.98 -26.36
CA ALA A 60 -15.19 2.08 -25.82
C ALA A 60 -14.95 0.57 -26.11
N GLY A 61 -13.88 0.22 -26.82
CA GLY A 61 -13.47 -1.14 -27.15
C GLY A 61 -12.16 -1.62 -26.50
N LEU A 62 -11.62 -0.96 -25.47
CA LEU A 62 -10.34 -1.36 -24.84
C LEU A 62 -10.33 -2.81 -24.32
N SER A 63 -11.48 -3.35 -23.95
CA SER A 63 -11.66 -4.74 -23.49
C SER A 63 -12.14 -5.70 -24.59
N VAL A 64 -12.47 -5.21 -25.79
CA VAL A 64 -13.01 -6.03 -26.88
C VAL A 64 -11.90 -6.90 -27.46
N ARG A 65 -12.02 -8.22 -27.27
CA ARG A 65 -11.05 -9.26 -27.67
C ARG A 65 -9.76 -9.27 -26.84
N THR A 66 -9.75 -8.71 -25.63
CA THR A 66 -8.57 -8.74 -24.73
C THR A 66 -8.07 -10.16 -24.50
N GLY A 67 -8.97 -11.15 -24.31
CA GLY A 67 -8.56 -12.56 -24.19
C GLY A 67 -7.78 -13.09 -25.42
N ARG A 68 -8.16 -12.69 -26.64
CA ARG A 68 -7.45 -13.08 -27.88
C ARG A 68 -6.12 -12.35 -28.04
N ARG A 69 -6.01 -11.09 -27.60
CA ARG A 69 -4.75 -10.34 -27.60
C ARG A 69 -3.79 -10.86 -26.53
N PHE A 70 -4.29 -11.12 -25.33
CA PHE A 70 -3.53 -11.69 -24.21
C PHE A 70 -2.99 -13.08 -24.53
N ARG A 71 -3.81 -13.95 -25.13
CA ARG A 71 -3.35 -15.26 -25.62
C ARG A 71 -2.22 -15.14 -26.64
N ARG A 72 -2.29 -14.20 -27.58
CA ARG A 72 -1.22 -13.95 -28.57
C ARG A 72 0.07 -13.47 -27.90
N LEU A 73 -0.02 -12.56 -26.92
CA LEU A 73 1.12 -12.10 -26.14
C LEU A 73 1.80 -13.26 -25.40
N LEU A 74 1.03 -14.11 -24.71
CA LEU A 74 1.57 -15.28 -24.01
C LEU A 74 2.27 -16.26 -24.97
N VAL A 75 1.69 -16.53 -26.14
CA VAL A 75 2.31 -17.40 -27.16
C VAL A 75 3.60 -16.79 -27.71
N SER A 76 3.62 -15.48 -28.00
CA SER A 76 4.82 -14.79 -28.49
C SER A 76 5.96 -14.80 -27.47
N ARG A 77 5.64 -14.57 -26.19
CA ARG A 77 6.60 -14.62 -25.07
C ARG A 77 7.15 -16.02 -24.84
N ARG A 78 6.36 -17.06 -25.09
CA ARG A 78 6.82 -18.46 -25.05
C ARG A 78 7.75 -18.81 -26.23
N LYS A 79 7.51 -18.22 -27.40
CA LYS A 79 8.36 -18.42 -28.59
C LYS A 79 9.70 -17.69 -28.50
N GLY A 80 9.76 -16.48 -27.94
CA GLY A 80 11.01 -15.75 -27.70
C GLY A 80 11.86 -16.27 -26.52
N ARG A 81 11.39 -17.29 -25.81
CA ARG A 81 12.13 -18.02 -24.77
C ARG A 81 12.70 -19.36 -25.26
N ARG A 82 12.51 -19.70 -26.54
CA ARG A 82 13.08 -20.88 -27.19
C ARG A 82 14.26 -20.48 -28.06
#